data_AF-X0UR80-F1
#
_entry.id   AF-X0UR80-F1
#
_cell.length_a   1.000
_cell.length_b   1.000
_cell.length_c   1.000
_cell.angle_alpha   90.00
_cell.angle_beta   90.00
_cell.angle_gamma   90.00
#
_symmetry.space_group_name_H-M   'P 1'
#
loop_
_entity.id
_entity.type
_entity.pdbx_description
1 polymer ?
#
loop_
_entity_poly.entity_id
_entity_poly.type
_entity_poly.pdbx_seq_one_letter_code
_entity_poly.pdbx_strand_id
1 'polypeptide(L)'
;MAEWSSRYPYTDNNVSIYLPASEGVYRLIYKKDEKYYVFYVGQSDDLQRRLNEHLSYTEPNECIKRYLQNFNCLFKFIEISLQFE
;
A
#
# COMPACT_ATOMS: atom_id res chain seq x y z
N MET A 1 9.39 18.61 3.00
CA MET A 1 8.08 18.14 2.53
C MET A 1 8.07 16.63 2.69
N ALA A 2 6.94 16.03 3.06
CA ALA A 2 6.85 14.57 3.10
C ALA A 2 6.95 14.04 1.66
N GLU A 3 7.85 13.09 1.43
CA GLU A 3 8.11 12.50 0.12
C GLU A 3 7.50 11.11 0.06
N TRP A 4 6.99 10.73 -1.11
CA TRP A 4 6.55 9.36 -1.32
C TRP A 4 7.74 8.41 -1.26
N SER A 5 7.54 7.25 -0.64
CA SER A 5 8.51 6.15 -0.60
C SER A 5 8.95 5.69 -2.00
N SER A 6 9.90 4.76 -2.07
CA SER A 6 10.11 3.95 -3.28
C SER A 6 8.89 3.06 -3.57
N ARG A 7 8.84 2.47 -4.77
CA ARG A 7 7.85 1.42 -5.08
C ARG A 7 8.39 0.08 -4.62
N TYR A 8 7.63 -0.61 -3.77
CA TYR A 8 8.00 -1.92 -3.26
C TYR A 8 7.03 -2.98 -3.79
N PRO A 9 7.48 -4.18 -4.17
CA PRO A 9 6.59 -5.29 -4.47
C PRO A 9 5.66 -5.55 -3.28
N TYR A 10 4.38 -5.81 -3.55
CA TYR A 10 3.38 -5.93 -2.51
C TYR A 10 3.30 -7.36 -2.00
N THR A 11 4.11 -7.67 -0.99
CA THR A 11 4.22 -8.96 -0.31
C THR A 11 4.28 -8.74 1.20
N ASP A 12 3.90 -9.74 1.99
CA ASP A 12 3.92 -9.66 3.46
C ASP A 12 5.32 -9.27 3.99
N ASN A 13 6.37 -9.86 3.41
CA ASN A 13 7.74 -9.56 3.78
C ASN A 13 8.12 -8.08 3.54
N ASN A 14 7.75 -7.53 2.38
CA ASN A 14 8.05 -6.13 2.07
C ASN A 14 7.21 -5.16 2.90
N VAL A 15 5.97 -5.51 3.22
CA VAL A 15 5.16 -4.76 4.16
C VAL A 15 5.86 -4.70 5.52
N SER A 16 6.31 -5.84 6.04
CA SER A 16 7.01 -5.89 7.33
C SER A 16 8.34 -5.14 7.35
N ILE A 17 9.07 -5.11 6.24
CA ILE A 17 10.40 -4.46 6.15
C ILE A 17 10.28 -2.95 5.97
N TYR A 18 9.34 -2.49 5.14
CA TYR A 18 9.33 -1.10 4.67
C TYR A 18 8.23 -0.24 5.27
N LEU A 19 7.12 -0.80 5.75
CA LEU A 19 6.05 0.00 6.32
C LEU A 19 6.25 0.25 7.82
N PRO A 20 6.21 1.52 8.24
CA PRO A 20 6.13 1.87 9.65
C PRO A 20 4.72 1.61 10.20
N ALA A 21 4.65 1.35 11.50
CA ALA A 21 3.39 1.34 12.25
C ALA A 21 3.00 2.77 12.64
N SER A 22 2.75 3.60 11.63
CA SER A 22 2.42 5.03 11.77
C SER A 22 1.32 5.44 10.81
N GLU A 23 0.78 6.63 11.03
CA GLU A 23 -0.29 7.21 10.22
C GLU A 23 0.24 7.67 8.85
N GLY A 24 -0.59 7.53 7.82
CA GLY A 24 -0.20 7.98 6.49
C GLY A 24 -1.15 7.62 5.37
N VAL A 25 -0.72 7.92 4.15
CA VAL A 25 -1.43 7.60 2.90
C VAL A 25 -0.62 6.60 2.09
N TYR A 26 -1.31 5.69 1.42
CA TYR A 26 -0.70 4.70 0.55
C TYR A 26 -1.40 4.59 -0.80
N ARG A 27 -0.68 4.04 -1.78
CA ARG A 27 -1.20 3.68 -3.10
C ARG A 27 -0.84 2.25 -3.42
N LEU A 28 -1.82 1.50 -3.92
CA LEU A 28 -1.60 0.19 -4.52
C LEU A 28 -1.54 0.33 -6.04
N ILE A 29 -0.56 -0.34 -6.62
CA ILE A 29 -0.15 -0.17 -8.00
C ILE A 29 -0.07 -1.56 -8.62
N TYR A 30 -0.50 -1.72 -9.86
CA TYR A 30 -0.17 -2.92 -10.64
C TYR A 30 0.71 -2.55 -11.82
N LYS A 31 1.59 -3.47 -12.20
CA LYS A 31 2.41 -3.35 -13.41
C LYS A 31 1.74 -4.10 -14.55
N LYS A 32 1.58 -3.43 -15.70
CA LYS A 32 1.17 -4.03 -16.96
C LYS A 32 2.13 -3.56 -18.04
N ASP A 33 2.81 -4.51 -18.68
CA ASP A 33 3.93 -4.26 -19.58
C ASP A 33 5.01 -3.41 -18.87
N GLU A 34 5.40 -2.27 -19.45
CA GLU A 34 6.38 -1.35 -18.86
C GLU A 34 5.74 -0.20 -18.06
N LYS A 35 4.41 -0.23 -17.90
CA LYS A 35 3.64 0.86 -17.28
C LYS A 35 3.11 0.47 -15.91
N TYR A 36 2.96 1.48 -15.05
CA TYR A 36 2.48 1.36 -13.68
C TYR A 36 1.16 2.11 -13.53
N TYR A 37 0.19 1.47 -12.91
CA TYR A 37 -1.17 2.00 -12.78
C TYR A 37 -1.61 1.92 -11.32
N VAL A 38 -2.05 3.04 -10.76
CA VAL A 38 -2.66 3.07 -9.43
C VAL A 38 -4.10 2.56 -9.55
N PHE A 39 -4.46 1.56 -8.76
CA PHE A 39 -5.82 1.01 -8.73
C PHE A 39 -6.53 1.27 -7.38
N TYR A 40 -5.78 1.66 -6.36
CA TYR A 40 -6.32 1.97 -5.04
C TYR A 40 -5.46 3.00 -4.32
N VAL A 41 -6.10 3.90 -3.60
CA VAL A 41 -5.48 4.87 -2.69
C VAL A 41 -6.22 4.78 -1.36
N GLY A 42 -5.48 4.72 -0.26
CA GLY A 42 -6.06 4.68 1.07
C GLY A 42 -5.24 5.48 2.07
N GLN A 43 -5.83 5.71 3.23
CA GLN A 43 -5.16 6.28 4.40
C GLN A 43 -5.37 5.35 5.59
N SER A 44 -4.46 5.40 6.55
CA SER A 44 -4.55 4.62 7.79
C SER A 44 -3.86 5.36 8.93
N ASP A 45 -4.26 5.05 10.15
CA ASP A 45 -3.55 5.39 11.39
C ASP A 45 -2.34 4.46 11.64
N ASP A 46 -2.36 3.29 11.00
CA ASP A 46 -1.29 2.31 10.99
C ASP A 46 -1.17 1.73 9.57
N LEU A 47 -0.17 2.19 8.84
CA LEU A 47 0.11 1.74 7.47
C LEU A 47 0.45 0.25 7.43
N GLN A 48 1.29 -0.24 8.36
CA GLN A 48 1.73 -1.64 8.37
C GLN A 48 0.55 -2.60 8.57
N ARG A 49 -0.28 -2.35 9.58
CA ARG A 49 -1.50 -3.14 9.84
C ARG A 49 -2.41 -3.14 8.63
N ARG A 50 -2.70 -1.95 8.07
CA ARG A 50 -3.69 -1.81 6.99
C ARG A 50 -3.28 -2.52 5.70
N LEU A 51 -2.00 -2.47 5.35
CA LEU A 51 -1.52 -3.16 4.14
C LEU A 51 -1.44 -4.68 4.35
N ASN A 52 -1.12 -5.15 5.56
CA ASN A 52 -1.25 -6.58 5.87
C ASN A 52 -2.70 -7.08 5.79
N GLU A 53 -3.68 -6.29 6.27
CA GLU A 53 -5.10 -6.64 6.15
C GLU A 53 -5.52 -6.85 4.69
N HIS A 54 -5.05 -6.00 3.79
CA HIS A 54 -5.32 -6.13 2.35
C HIS A 54 -4.70 -7.36 1.68
N LEU A 55 -3.63 -7.92 2.25
CA LEU A 55 -3.03 -9.17 1.79
C LEU A 55 -3.78 -10.41 2.31
N SER A 56 -4.68 -10.24 3.29
CA SER A 56 -5.48 -11.33 3.84
C SER A 56 -6.42 -11.94 2.81
N TYR A 57 -6.63 -13.25 2.89
CA TYR A 57 -7.68 -13.96 2.16
C TYR A 57 -9.10 -13.43 2.45
N THR A 58 -9.28 -12.74 3.58
CA THR A 58 -10.54 -12.14 4.02
C THR A 58 -10.72 -10.68 3.58
N GLU A 59 -9.86 -10.15 2.70
CA GLU A 59 -10.00 -8.79 2.17
C GLU A 59 -11.40 -8.60 1.55
N PRO A 60 -12.25 -7.70 2.11
CA PRO A 60 -13.63 -7.53 1.66
C PRO A 60 -13.73 -6.71 0.36
N ASN A 61 -12.73 -5.91 0.01
CA ASN A 61 -12.71 -5.15 -1.23
C ASN A 61 -12.35 -6.08 -2.39
N GLU A 62 -13.38 -6.55 -3.09
CA GLU A 62 -13.25 -7.43 -4.26
C GLU A 62 -12.36 -6.84 -5.37
N CYS A 63 -12.27 -5.51 -5.50
CA CYS A 63 -11.34 -4.89 -6.43
C CYS A 63 -9.90 -5.15 -6.01
N ILE A 64 -9.54 -4.85 -4.76
CA ILE A 64 -8.19 -5.09 -4.24
C ILE A 64 -7.84 -6.58 -4.36
N LYS A 65 -8.72 -7.45 -3.87
CA LYS A 65 -8.55 -8.91 -3.95
C LYS A 65 -8.29 -9.39 -5.38
N ARG A 66 -9.11 -8.95 -6.34
CA ARG A 66 -8.92 -9.31 -7.75
C ARG A 66 -7.59 -8.81 -8.29
N TYR A 67 -7.15 -7.60 -7.95
CA TYR A 67 -5.87 -7.10 -8.44
C TYR A 67 -4.69 -7.89 -7.88
N LEU A 68 -4.69 -8.18 -6.58
CA LEU A 68 -3.65 -8.97 -5.92
C LEU A 68 -3.53 -10.40 -6.47
N GLN A 69 -4.66 -10.99 -6.88
CA GLN A 69 -4.67 -12.35 -7.45
C GLN A 69 -4.20 -12.42 -8.91
N ASN A 70 -4.40 -11.35 -9.69
CA ASN A 70 -4.23 -11.39 -11.14
C ASN A 70 -3.01 -10.59 -11.65
N PHE A 71 -2.36 -9.79 -10.81
CA PHE A 71 -1.28 -8.91 -11.23
C PHE A 71 -0.13 -8.88 -10.23
N ASN A 72 1.06 -8.51 -10.74
CA ASN A 72 2.19 -8.13 -9.90
C ASN A 72 1.92 -6.74 -9.31
N CYS A 73 1.48 -6.73 -8.06
CA CYS A 73 1.17 -5.51 -7.33
C CYS A 73 2.38 -4.94 -6.59
N LEU A 74 2.37 -3.62 -6.41
CA LEU A 74 3.34 -2.82 -5.68
C LEU A 74 2.61 -1.85 -4.76
N PHE A 75 3.31 -1.34 -3.75
CA PHE A 75 2.82 -0.24 -2.93
C PHE A 75 3.81 0.93 -2.87
N LYS A 76 3.27 2.11 -2.57
CA LYS A 76 4.00 3.29 -2.11
C LYS A 76 3.25 3.88 -0.93
N PHE A 77 3.98 4.56 -0.05
CA PHE A 77 3.38 5.24 1.10
C PHE A 77 4.05 6.58 1.36
N ILE A 78 3.40 7.37 2.19
CA ILE A 78 3.90 8.61 2.75
C ILE A 78 3.35 8.70 4.17
N GLU A 79 4.25 8.87 5.15
CA GLU A 79 3.86 9.10 6.53
C GLU A 79 3.32 10.53 6.66
N ILE A 80 2.22 10.69 7.39
CA ILE A 80 1.72 12.00 7.78
C ILE A 80 2.15 12.22 9.23
N SER A 81 2.61 13.42 9.53
CA SER A 81 2.78 13.87 10.91
C SER A 81 1.71 14.92 11.14
N LEU A 82 0.82 14.70 12.11
CA LEU A 82 -0.02 15.78 12.63
C LEU A 82 0.88 16.95 13.05
N GLN A 83 0.90 18.02 12.25
CA GLN A 83 1.37 19.31 12.73
C GLN A 83 0.32 19.83 13.69
N PHE A 84 0.66 19.83 14.98
CA PHE A 84 -0.10 20.61 15.95
C PHE A 84 0.16 22.08 15.63
N GLU A 85 -0.90 22.81 15.25
CA GLU A 85 -0.91 24.27 15.15
C GLU A 85 -0.77 24.92 16.54
#